data_AF-A0A2D7EVR6-F1
#
_entry.id   AF-A0A2D7EVR6-F1
#
_cell.length_a   1.000
_cell.length_b   1.000
_cell.length_c   1.000
_cell.angle_alpha   90.00
_cell.angle_beta   90.00
_cell.angle_gamma   90.00
#
_symmetry.space_group_name_H-M   'P 1'
#
loop_
_entity.id
_entity.type
_entity.pdbx_description
1 polymer ?
#
loop_
_entity_poly.entity_id
_entity_poly.type
_entity_poly.pdbx_seq_one_letter_code
_entity_poly.pdbx_strand_id
1 'polypeptide(L)'
;MLLADEINRAPPKTQAALLEAMEEKQVTIEGITHKLPAPFVVLATQNPIEQEGTYPLPEAQMDRFLMKMSMGYPDRPQEKAILARRKLRGKDNHDVEQITTPKKLVAMQKALETVHVDPAILSYIVEIVQRTREDHRVTNGASPRASQSLFKTGRAAAAIAGRNYVIPDDIKDIALQIISHRINMKPEAKIRGITGMHIVRKILSEVPVPVIQPA
;
A
#
# COMPACT_ATOMS: atom_id res chain seq x y z
N MET A 1 6.73 13.04 -7.48
CA MET A 1 6.81 11.59 -7.22
C MET A 1 8.28 11.23 -7.12
N LEU A 2 8.66 10.40 -6.15
CA LEU A 2 10.03 9.89 -5.99
C LEU A 2 9.99 8.37 -6.20
N LEU A 3 10.84 7.87 -7.10
CA LEU A 3 11.10 6.44 -7.24
C LEU A 3 12.43 6.13 -6.54
N ALA A 4 12.36 5.38 -5.44
CA ALA A 4 13.51 4.86 -4.71
C ALA A 4 13.76 3.42 -5.17
N ASP A 5 14.53 3.28 -6.25
CA ASP A 5 14.82 1.98 -6.82
C ASP A 5 15.82 1.22 -5.93
N GLU A 6 15.54 -0.07 -5.71
CA GLU A 6 16.33 -0.98 -4.87
C GLU A 6 16.69 -0.37 -3.50
N ILE A 7 15.68 0.12 -2.77
CA ILE A 7 15.86 0.78 -1.47
C ILE A 7 16.64 -0.09 -0.47
N ASN A 8 16.60 -1.42 -0.63
CA ASN A 8 17.38 -2.37 0.16
C ASN A 8 18.88 -2.34 -0.11
N ARG A 9 19.39 -1.67 -1.15
CA ARG A 9 20.84 -1.48 -1.37
C ARG A 9 21.39 -0.23 -0.69
N ALA A 10 20.50 0.69 -0.33
CA ALA A 10 20.90 1.90 0.37
C ALA A 10 21.30 1.58 1.83
N PRO A 11 22.32 2.26 2.40
CA PRO A 11 22.67 2.11 3.80
C PRO A 11 21.50 2.43 4.73
N PRO A 12 21.43 1.85 5.95
CA PRO A 12 20.32 2.09 6.88
C PRO A 12 20.04 3.57 7.21
N LYS A 13 21.08 4.40 7.24
CA LYS A 13 20.94 5.87 7.44
C LYS A 13 20.17 6.54 6.30
N THR A 14 20.45 6.15 5.06
CA THR A 14 19.75 6.67 3.87
C THR A 14 18.30 6.19 3.82
N GLN A 15 18.06 4.93 4.18
CA GLN A 15 16.69 4.39 4.32
C GLN A 15 15.90 5.17 5.38
N ALA A 16 16.50 5.41 6.55
CA ALA A 16 15.87 6.18 7.63
C ALA A 16 15.53 7.61 7.20
N ALA A 17 16.44 8.30 6.51
CA ALA A 17 16.22 9.67 6.04
C ALA A 17 15.05 9.76 5.05
N LEU A 18 14.92 8.79 4.13
CA LEU A 18 13.79 8.73 3.21
C LEU A 18 12.46 8.51 3.95
N LEU A 19 12.45 7.63 4.94
CA LEU A 19 11.25 7.32 5.73
C LEU A 19 10.83 8.48 6.63
N GLU A 20 11.79 9.23 7.17
CA GLU A 20 11.54 10.47 7.90
C GLU A 20 10.89 11.52 6.98
N ALA A 21 11.45 11.73 5.79
CA ALA A 21 10.87 12.61 4.77
C ALA A 21 9.44 12.17 4.37
N MET A 22 9.19 10.85 4.32
CA MET A 22 7.86 10.30 4.06
C MET A 22 6.87 10.60 5.17
N GLU A 23 7.28 10.55 6.43
CA GLU A 23 6.39 10.74 7.59
C GLU A 23 6.16 12.23 7.86
N GLU A 24 7.24 13.01 7.97
CA GLU A 24 7.23 14.41 8.39
C GLU A 24 6.86 15.38 7.26
N LYS A 25 6.94 14.93 6.00
CA LYS A 25 6.72 15.76 4.80
C LYS A 25 7.62 17.00 4.75
N GLN A 26 8.76 16.94 5.40
CA GLN A 26 9.79 17.98 5.42
C GLN A 26 11.17 17.34 5.62
N VAL A 27 12.22 18.08 5.30
CA VAL A 27 13.61 17.70 5.51
C VAL A 27 14.37 18.87 6.13
N THR A 28 15.29 18.61 7.06
CA THR A 28 16.13 19.64 7.67
C THR A 28 17.56 19.46 7.20
N ILE A 29 18.15 20.51 6.62
CA ILE A 29 19.52 20.55 6.12
C ILE A 29 20.20 21.76 6.77
N GLU A 30 21.32 21.52 7.49
CA GLU A 30 22.09 22.59 8.14
C GLU A 30 21.24 23.50 9.06
N GLY A 31 20.26 22.92 9.75
CA GLY A 31 19.35 23.65 10.64
C GLY A 31 18.18 24.36 9.94
N ILE A 32 18.11 24.32 8.60
CA ILE A 32 17.01 24.92 7.81
C ILE A 32 16.03 23.83 7.41
N THR A 33 14.76 24.00 7.76
CA THR A 33 13.68 23.05 7.42
C THR A 33 13.01 23.43 6.09
N HIS A 34 12.98 22.47 5.16
CA HIS A 34 12.34 22.57 3.86
C HIS A 34 11.11 21.66 3.79
N LYS A 35 9.95 22.21 3.45
CA LYS A 35 8.73 21.42 3.23
C LYS A 35 8.78 20.72 1.87
N LEU A 36 8.34 19.46 1.83
CA LEU A 36 8.23 18.70 0.58
C LEU A 36 7.00 19.16 -0.23
N PRO A 37 7.08 19.12 -1.58
CA PRO A 37 5.97 19.53 -2.43
C PRO A 37 4.76 18.61 -2.26
N ALA A 38 3.55 19.16 -2.28
CA ALA A 38 2.32 18.39 -2.26
C ALA A 38 1.75 18.19 -3.68
N PRO A 39 1.44 16.95 -4.11
CA PRO A 39 1.54 15.71 -3.36
C PRO A 39 2.95 15.10 -3.40
N PHE A 40 3.41 14.58 -2.25
CA PHE A 40 4.65 13.82 -2.13
C PHE A 40 4.36 12.32 -1.99
N VAL A 41 4.70 11.56 -3.04
CA VAL A 41 4.50 10.10 -3.11
C VAL A 41 5.84 9.45 -3.38
N VAL A 42 6.17 8.43 -2.58
CA VAL A 42 7.35 7.57 -2.74
C VAL A 42 6.90 6.20 -3.23
N LEU A 43 7.47 5.76 -4.35
CA LEU A 43 7.44 4.37 -4.77
C LEU A 43 8.83 3.81 -4.48
N ALA A 44 8.90 2.73 -3.70
CA ALA A 44 10.16 2.06 -3.42
C ALA A 44 10.10 0.62 -3.95
N THR A 45 11.17 0.17 -4.60
CA THR A 45 11.30 -1.21 -5.08
C THR A 45 12.30 -1.97 -4.22
N GLN A 46 12.13 -3.27 -4.12
CA GLN A 46 13.10 -4.18 -3.50
C GLN A 46 13.30 -5.35 -4.45
N ASN A 47 14.56 -5.64 -4.77
CA ASN A 47 14.90 -6.87 -5.50
C ASN A 47 15.02 -8.03 -4.49
N PRO A 48 14.18 -9.07 -4.57
CA PRO A 48 14.19 -10.16 -3.60
C PRO A 48 15.29 -11.21 -3.86
N ILE A 49 15.94 -11.18 -5.03
CA ILE A 49 16.86 -12.23 -5.47
C ILE A 49 18.30 -11.96 -5.00
N GLU A 50 18.74 -10.71 -5.03
CA GLU A 50 20.09 -10.32 -4.65
C GLU A 50 20.18 -10.11 -3.13
N GLN A 51 20.97 -10.94 -2.45
CA GLN A 51 21.19 -10.82 -1.00
C GLN A 51 22.53 -10.14 -0.66
N GLU A 52 23.51 -10.19 -1.56
CA GLU A 52 24.84 -9.65 -1.30
C GLU A 52 24.83 -8.11 -1.32
N GLY A 53 25.33 -7.49 -0.24
CA GLY A 53 25.34 -6.03 -0.11
C GLY A 53 23.96 -5.39 0.10
N THR A 54 22.98 -6.14 0.59
CA THR A 54 21.63 -5.61 0.89
C THR A 54 21.35 -5.45 2.38
N TYR A 55 20.62 -4.40 2.71
CA TYR A 55 20.10 -4.05 4.03
C TYR A 55 18.56 -4.15 3.98
N PRO A 56 17.95 -5.25 4.49
CA PRO A 56 16.50 -5.37 4.49
C PRO A 56 15.89 -4.28 5.36
N LEU A 57 14.74 -3.74 4.93
CA LEU A 57 14.02 -2.77 5.75
C LEU A 57 13.46 -3.47 6.99
N PRO A 58 13.73 -2.97 8.20
CA PRO A 58 13.07 -3.43 9.42
C PRO A 58 11.54 -3.36 9.30
N GLU A 59 10.84 -4.27 10.00
CA GLU A 59 9.36 -4.35 9.96
C GLU A 59 8.70 -3.01 10.35
N ALA A 60 9.25 -2.33 11.37
CA ALA A 60 8.78 -1.00 11.79
C ALA A 60 8.94 0.08 10.70
N GLN A 61 9.91 -0.08 9.79
CA GLN A 61 10.10 0.80 8.64
C GLN A 61 9.12 0.45 7.51
N MET A 62 8.93 -0.84 7.24
CA MET A 62 7.94 -1.32 6.26
C MET A 62 6.51 -0.87 6.59
N ASP A 63 6.15 -0.76 7.87
CA ASP A 63 4.81 -0.33 8.32
C ASP A 63 4.44 1.10 7.86
N ARG A 64 5.43 1.94 7.55
CA ARG A 64 5.24 3.30 7.01
C ARG A 64 4.75 3.31 5.57
N PHE A 65 4.93 2.23 4.82
CA PHE A 65 4.39 2.12 3.46
C PHE A 65 2.90 1.78 3.51
N LEU A 66 2.11 2.57 2.78
CA LEU A 66 0.66 2.40 2.68
C LEU A 66 0.29 1.00 2.16
N MET A 67 1.00 0.55 1.11
CA MET A 67 0.78 -0.71 0.43
C MET A 67 2.12 -1.36 0.06
N LYS A 68 2.15 -2.69 0.07
CA LYS A 68 3.18 -3.51 -0.57
C LYS A 68 2.54 -4.33 -1.70
N MET A 69 3.15 -4.29 -2.86
CA MET A 69 2.74 -5.06 -4.03
C MET A 69 3.85 -5.99 -4.45
N SER A 70 3.48 -7.16 -4.97
CA SER A 70 4.40 -8.08 -5.63
C SER A 70 4.13 -8.03 -7.13
N MET A 71 5.18 -7.78 -7.91
CA MET A 71 5.10 -7.75 -9.36
C MET A 71 5.58 -9.08 -9.90
N GLY A 72 4.67 -9.82 -10.55
CA GLY A 72 5.04 -10.97 -11.37
C GLY A 72 5.33 -10.56 -12.81
N TYR A 73 5.73 -11.53 -13.63
CA TYR A 73 5.79 -11.34 -15.08
C TYR A 73 4.39 -11.34 -15.69
N PRO A 74 4.15 -10.55 -16.75
CA PRO A 74 2.93 -10.64 -17.53
C PRO A 74 2.79 -12.05 -18.12
N ASP A 75 1.56 -12.51 -18.31
CA ASP A 75 1.32 -13.74 -19.05
C ASP A 75 1.59 -13.55 -20.56
N ARG A 76 1.65 -14.65 -21.32
CA ARG A 76 1.94 -14.60 -22.77
C ARG A 76 0.98 -13.67 -23.53
N PRO A 77 -0.35 -13.69 -23.30
CA PRO A 77 -1.26 -12.72 -23.91
C PRO A 77 -0.95 -11.26 -23.58
N GLN A 78 -0.69 -10.94 -22.31
CA GLN A 78 -0.35 -9.59 -21.85
C GLN A 78 0.97 -9.11 -22.46
N GLU A 79 1.99 -9.97 -22.49
CA GLU A 79 3.29 -9.65 -23.07
C GLU A 79 3.17 -9.39 -24.58
N LYS A 80 2.40 -10.23 -25.30
CA LYS A 80 2.09 -9.99 -26.71
C LYS A 80 1.36 -8.66 -26.92
N ALA A 81 0.43 -8.30 -26.03
CA ALA A 81 -0.28 -7.03 -26.11
C ALA A 81 0.65 -5.82 -25.86
N ILE A 82 1.60 -5.92 -24.93
CA ILE A 82 2.63 -4.90 -24.70
C ILE A 82 3.46 -4.68 -25.97
N LEU A 83 3.93 -5.77 -26.60
CA LEU A 83 4.69 -5.70 -27.85
C LEU A 83 3.86 -5.13 -29.00
N ALA A 84 2.60 -5.53 -29.12
CA ALA A 84 1.69 -5.02 -30.15
C ALA A 84 1.43 -3.51 -29.99
N ARG A 85 1.24 -3.02 -28.76
CA ARG A 85 1.08 -1.58 -28.46
C ARG A 85 2.35 -0.79 -28.78
N ARG A 86 3.54 -1.31 -28.42
CA ARG A 86 4.81 -0.68 -28.79
C ARG A 86 5.00 -0.63 -30.31
N LYS A 87 4.69 -1.72 -31.01
CA LYS A 87 4.75 -1.79 -32.48
C LYS A 87 3.82 -0.76 -33.13
N LEU A 88 2.58 -0.65 -32.66
CA LEU A 88 1.62 0.34 -33.15
C LEU A 88 2.10 1.77 -32.92
N ARG A 89 2.67 2.04 -31.74
CA ARG A 89 3.19 3.37 -31.37
C ARG A 89 4.42 3.76 -32.18
N GLY A 90 5.26 2.80 -32.59
CA GLY A 90 6.44 3.04 -33.42
C GLY A 90 7.59 3.78 -32.74
N LYS A 91 7.54 3.99 -31.41
CA LYS A 91 8.59 4.64 -30.61
C LYS A 91 8.57 4.14 -29.17
N ASP A 92 9.70 4.32 -28.48
CA ASP A 92 9.85 3.89 -27.09
C ASP A 92 9.07 4.77 -26.12
N ASN A 93 9.15 6.09 -26.31
CA ASN A 93 8.44 7.05 -25.46
C ASN A 93 6.92 6.99 -25.64
N HIS A 94 6.21 7.27 -24.55
CA HIS A 94 4.76 7.39 -24.54
C HIS A 94 4.37 8.86 -24.67
N ASP A 95 3.44 9.17 -25.57
CA ASP A 95 2.79 10.48 -25.57
C ASP A 95 1.69 10.44 -24.50
N VAL A 96 1.77 11.34 -23.53
CA VAL A 96 0.79 11.46 -22.46
C VAL A 96 0.23 12.86 -22.44
N GLU A 97 -1.08 12.97 -22.36
CA GLU A 97 -1.77 14.24 -22.20
C GLU A 97 -1.94 14.55 -20.71
N GLN A 98 -1.60 15.78 -20.31
CA GLN A 98 -1.80 16.22 -18.95
C GLN A 98 -3.27 16.55 -18.70
N ILE A 99 -3.99 15.64 -18.05
CA ILE A 99 -5.43 15.82 -17.72
C ILE A 99 -5.70 16.50 -16.36
N THR A 100 -4.65 16.72 -15.54
CA THR A 100 -4.79 17.28 -14.18
C THR A 100 -3.54 18.04 -13.73
N THR A 101 -3.62 18.72 -12.59
CA THR A 101 -2.50 19.47 -11.99
C THR A 101 -2.22 18.97 -10.56
N PRO A 102 -1.01 19.18 -10.02
CA PRO A 102 -0.71 18.83 -8.63
C PRO A 102 -1.69 19.45 -7.62
N LYS A 103 -2.07 20.72 -7.81
CA LYS A 103 -3.05 21.41 -6.98
C LYS A 103 -4.42 20.74 -7.02
N LYS A 104 -4.88 20.34 -8.22
CA LYS A 104 -6.15 19.62 -8.40
C LYS A 104 -6.09 18.24 -7.76
N LEU A 105 -4.98 17.52 -7.88
CA LEU A 105 -4.78 16.21 -7.24
C LEU A 105 -4.83 16.29 -5.70
N VAL A 106 -4.23 17.31 -5.10
CA VAL A 106 -4.34 17.55 -3.64
C VAL A 106 -5.79 17.88 -3.25
N ALA A 107 -6.51 18.65 -4.06
CA ALA A 107 -7.93 18.91 -3.82
C ALA A 107 -8.77 17.63 -3.91
N MET A 108 -8.49 16.74 -4.86
CA MET A 108 -9.14 15.43 -4.96
C MET A 108 -8.85 14.56 -3.73
N GLN A 109 -7.60 14.55 -3.23
CA GLN A 109 -7.26 13.83 -1.99
C GLN A 109 -8.05 14.35 -0.78
N LYS A 110 -8.24 15.66 -0.67
CA LYS A 110 -9.08 16.26 0.39
C LYS A 110 -10.56 15.93 0.21
N ALA A 111 -11.05 15.86 -1.02
CA ALA A 111 -12.44 15.50 -1.30
C ALA A 111 -12.78 14.06 -0.89
N LEU A 112 -11.79 13.16 -0.79
CA LEU A 112 -12.03 11.82 -0.22
C LEU A 112 -12.56 11.89 1.23
N GLU A 113 -12.29 12.98 1.94
CA GLU A 113 -12.82 13.22 3.30
C GLU A 113 -14.33 13.46 3.36
N THR A 114 -15.03 13.53 2.22
CA THR A 114 -16.49 13.59 2.18
C THR A 114 -17.16 12.25 1.86
N VAL A 115 -16.39 11.22 1.48
CA VAL A 115 -16.94 9.87 1.17
C VAL A 115 -17.47 9.24 2.44
N HIS A 116 -18.74 8.86 2.48
CA HIS A 116 -19.38 8.28 3.65
C HIS A 116 -18.80 6.89 3.99
N VAL A 117 -18.63 6.63 5.28
CA VAL A 117 -18.20 5.32 5.81
C VAL A 117 -19.14 4.94 6.94
N ASP A 118 -19.94 3.90 6.72
CA ASP A 118 -20.90 3.41 7.70
C ASP A 118 -20.17 2.86 8.95
N PRO A 119 -20.71 3.04 10.18
CA PRO A 119 -20.13 2.49 11.40
C PRO A 119 -19.83 0.98 11.34
N ALA A 120 -20.65 0.19 10.63
CA ALA A 120 -20.43 -1.23 10.43
C ALA A 120 -19.18 -1.52 9.59
N ILE A 121 -18.83 -0.63 8.64
CA ILE A 121 -17.56 -0.71 7.89
C ILE A 121 -16.37 -0.38 8.80
N LEU A 122 -16.50 0.59 9.70
CA LEU A 122 -15.46 0.89 10.69
C LEU A 122 -15.19 -0.32 11.59
N SER A 123 -16.26 -0.94 12.11
CA SER A 123 -16.16 -2.18 12.89
C SER A 123 -15.53 -3.31 12.09
N TYR A 124 -15.90 -3.47 10.82
CA TYR A 124 -15.34 -4.49 9.93
C TYR A 124 -13.83 -4.29 9.69
N ILE A 125 -13.38 -3.05 9.46
CA ILE A 125 -11.94 -2.72 9.33
C ILE A 125 -11.18 -3.08 10.61
N VAL A 126 -11.73 -2.73 11.78
CA VAL A 126 -11.10 -3.01 13.07
C VAL A 126 -11.02 -4.52 13.32
N GLU A 127 -12.10 -5.25 13.05
CA GLU A 127 -12.17 -6.71 13.21
C GLU A 127 -11.12 -7.42 12.34
N ILE A 128 -11.01 -7.06 11.05
CA ILE A 128 -9.98 -7.62 10.16
C ILE A 128 -8.58 -7.43 10.77
N VAL A 129 -8.26 -6.22 11.22
CA VAL A 129 -6.94 -5.91 11.78
C VAL A 129 -6.72 -6.64 13.10
N GLN A 130 -7.72 -6.69 13.98
CA GLN A 130 -7.64 -7.34 15.27
C GLN A 130 -7.40 -8.85 15.14
N ARG A 131 -8.07 -9.50 14.19
CA ARG A 131 -7.87 -10.93 13.90
C ARG A 131 -6.46 -11.29 13.45
N THR A 132 -5.69 -10.33 12.92
CA THR A 132 -4.26 -10.57 12.63
C THR A 132 -3.41 -10.71 13.90
N ARG A 133 -3.82 -10.06 15.00
CA ARG A 133 -3.11 -10.06 16.28
C ARG A 133 -3.45 -11.28 17.13
N GLU A 134 -4.63 -11.85 16.91
CA GLU A 134 -5.13 -13.04 17.62
C GLU A 134 -4.73 -14.36 16.95
N ASP A 135 -4.20 -14.31 15.72
CA ASP A 135 -3.77 -15.53 15.02
C ASP A 135 -2.53 -16.15 15.70
N HIS A 136 -2.69 -17.38 16.21
CA HIS A 136 -1.65 -18.11 16.91
C HIS A 136 -0.33 -18.31 16.12
N ARG A 137 -0.34 -18.14 14.80
CA ARG A 137 0.85 -18.26 13.92
C ARG A 137 1.63 -16.95 13.79
N VAL A 138 1.08 -15.86 14.31
CA VAL A 138 1.63 -14.51 14.22
C VAL A 138 2.32 -14.16 15.54
N THR A 139 3.51 -13.56 15.43
CA THR A 139 4.24 -12.97 16.57
C THR A 139 3.70 -11.57 16.86
N ASN A 140 3.61 -10.74 15.82
CA ASN A 140 3.05 -9.39 15.89
C ASN A 140 2.10 -9.18 14.71
N GLY A 141 0.83 -8.88 15.00
CA GLY A 141 -0.17 -8.54 14.00
C GLY A 141 -0.04 -7.11 13.50
N ALA A 142 -0.96 -6.73 12.61
CA ALA A 142 -0.92 -5.43 11.96
C ALA A 142 -1.15 -4.26 12.95
N SER A 143 -0.38 -3.19 12.78
CA SER A 143 -0.47 -1.98 13.63
C SER A 143 -1.76 -1.18 13.36
N PRO A 144 -2.12 -0.20 14.20
CA PRO A 144 -3.20 0.75 13.90
C PRO A 144 -3.02 1.53 12.58
N ARG A 145 -1.81 1.57 12.01
CA ARG A 145 -1.60 2.14 10.66
C ARG A 145 -2.32 1.32 9.59
N ALA A 146 -2.53 0.02 9.81
CA ALA A 146 -3.29 -0.81 8.88
C ALA A 146 -4.76 -0.40 8.81
N SER A 147 -5.43 -0.17 9.95
CA SER A 147 -6.83 0.27 9.96
C SER A 147 -7.00 1.64 9.33
N GLN A 148 -6.11 2.59 9.65
CA GLN A 148 -6.09 3.92 9.02
C GLN A 148 -5.84 3.84 7.51
N SER A 149 -4.95 2.93 7.08
CA SER A 149 -4.67 2.69 5.67
C SER A 149 -5.91 2.14 4.96
N LEU A 150 -6.56 1.11 5.50
CA LEU A 150 -7.80 0.54 4.97
C LEU A 150 -8.91 1.59 4.87
N PHE A 151 -9.12 2.38 5.92
CA PHE A 151 -10.12 3.45 5.93
C PHE A 151 -9.89 4.45 4.81
N LYS A 152 -8.67 4.99 4.70
CA LYS A 152 -8.31 5.99 3.69
C LYS A 152 -8.43 5.44 2.27
N THR A 153 -7.99 4.22 2.05
CA THR A 153 -7.93 3.60 0.72
C THR A 153 -9.26 3.03 0.29
N GLY A 154 -10.11 2.57 1.21
CA GLY A 154 -11.50 2.21 0.93
C GLY A 154 -12.31 3.40 0.41
N ARG A 155 -12.12 4.59 1.00
CA ARG A 155 -12.74 5.83 0.49
C ARG A 155 -12.23 6.20 -0.90
N ALA A 156 -10.93 6.01 -1.14
CA ALA A 156 -10.35 6.21 -2.47
C ALA A 156 -10.93 5.21 -3.49
N ALA A 157 -11.07 3.94 -3.13
CA ALA A 157 -11.65 2.90 -3.98
C ALA A 157 -13.10 3.20 -4.34
N ALA A 158 -13.92 3.57 -3.35
CA ALA A 158 -15.30 4.00 -3.56
C ALA A 158 -15.40 5.19 -4.53
N ALA A 159 -14.59 6.23 -4.32
CA ALA A 159 -14.58 7.41 -5.18
C ALA A 159 -14.12 7.09 -6.61
N ILE A 160 -13.12 6.22 -6.79
CA ILE A 160 -12.67 5.73 -8.10
C ILE A 160 -13.79 4.94 -8.79
N ALA A 161 -14.58 4.19 -8.04
CA ALA A 161 -15.76 3.48 -8.53
C ALA A 161 -16.99 4.39 -8.73
N GLY A 162 -16.85 5.72 -8.56
CA GLY A 162 -17.93 6.69 -8.76
C GLY A 162 -18.97 6.73 -7.63
N ARG A 163 -18.68 6.10 -6.48
CA ARG A 163 -19.56 6.10 -5.30
C ARG A 163 -19.10 7.12 -4.26
N ASN A 164 -20.06 7.67 -3.53
CA ASN A 164 -19.83 8.56 -2.38
C ASN A 164 -19.94 7.84 -1.03
N TYR A 165 -19.99 6.50 -1.01
CA TYR A 165 -19.98 5.67 0.19
C TYR A 165 -19.14 4.41 -0.03
N VAL A 166 -18.53 3.92 1.05
CA VAL A 166 -17.69 2.71 1.07
C VAL A 166 -18.56 1.46 1.25
N ILE A 167 -18.25 0.41 0.49
CA ILE A 167 -18.84 -0.93 0.66
C ILE A 167 -17.79 -1.92 1.19
N PRO A 168 -18.17 -3.09 1.73
CA PRO A 168 -17.21 -4.05 2.27
C PRO A 168 -16.16 -4.53 1.26
N ASP A 169 -16.53 -4.64 -0.03
CA ASP A 169 -15.62 -5.08 -1.08
C ASP A 169 -14.49 -4.07 -1.35
N ASP A 170 -14.75 -2.75 -1.18
CA ASP A 170 -13.72 -1.71 -1.25
C ASP A 170 -12.61 -1.93 -0.22
N ILE A 171 -12.91 -2.56 0.92
CA ILE A 171 -11.97 -2.89 1.98
C ILE A 171 -11.29 -4.24 1.68
N LYS A 172 -12.04 -5.24 1.22
CA LYS A 172 -11.52 -6.58 0.94
C LYS A 172 -10.46 -6.57 -0.17
N ASP A 173 -10.73 -5.85 -1.26
CA ASP A 173 -9.92 -5.90 -2.48
C ASP A 173 -8.49 -5.35 -2.28
N ILE A 174 -8.33 -4.45 -1.31
CA ILE A 174 -7.07 -3.77 -0.97
C ILE A 174 -6.39 -4.34 0.30
N ALA A 175 -7.10 -5.15 1.09
CA ALA A 175 -6.62 -5.58 2.40
C ALA A 175 -5.34 -6.41 2.31
N LEU A 176 -5.17 -7.19 1.25
CA LEU A 176 -3.94 -7.97 1.05
C LEU A 176 -2.71 -7.08 0.90
N GLN A 177 -2.80 -6.04 0.09
CA GLN A 177 -1.71 -5.12 -0.21
C GLN A 177 -1.39 -4.21 0.98
N ILE A 178 -2.37 -3.99 1.86
CA ILE A 178 -2.24 -3.12 3.03
C ILE A 178 -1.76 -3.89 4.25
N ILE A 179 -2.24 -5.10 4.49
CA ILE A 179 -2.04 -5.79 5.77
C ILE A 179 -0.88 -6.79 5.70
N SER A 180 -0.68 -7.46 4.56
CA SER A 180 0.20 -8.64 4.50
C SER A 180 1.67 -8.37 4.89
N HIS A 181 2.19 -7.17 4.62
CA HIS A 181 3.54 -6.75 4.98
C HIS A 181 3.68 -6.22 6.42
N ARG A 182 2.58 -6.14 7.15
CA ARG A 182 2.50 -5.69 8.55
C ARG A 182 2.32 -6.85 9.54
N ILE A 183 2.40 -8.10 9.04
CA ILE A 183 2.25 -9.31 9.85
C ILE A 183 3.60 -10.00 9.98
N ASN A 184 4.04 -10.17 11.22
CA ASN A 184 5.31 -10.82 11.53
C ASN A 184 5.02 -12.24 12.01
N MET A 185 5.40 -13.22 11.20
CA MET A 185 5.10 -14.64 11.44
C MET A 185 6.03 -15.24 12.50
N LYS A 186 5.52 -16.20 13.29
CA LYS A 186 6.35 -17.04 14.16
C LYS A 186 7.31 -17.93 13.34
N PRO A 187 8.48 -18.29 13.88
CA PRO A 187 9.47 -19.12 13.16
C PRO A 187 8.88 -20.43 12.61
N GLU A 188 8.06 -21.12 13.38
CA GLU A 188 7.46 -22.41 13.00
C GLU A 188 6.50 -22.26 11.82
N ALA A 189 5.77 -21.14 11.75
CA ALA A 189 4.88 -20.82 10.64
C ALA A 189 5.67 -20.47 9.37
N LYS A 190 6.79 -19.75 9.50
CA LYS A 190 7.70 -19.44 8.39
C LYS A 190 8.29 -20.72 7.78
N ILE A 191 8.71 -21.68 8.62
CA ILE A 191 9.25 -22.98 8.17
C ILE A 191 8.22 -23.75 7.34
N ARG A 192 6.93 -23.65 7.69
CA ARG A 192 5.83 -24.27 6.94
C ARG A 192 5.41 -23.48 5.69
N GLY A 193 6.14 -22.42 5.32
CA GLY A 193 5.83 -21.58 4.17
C GLY A 193 4.59 -20.69 4.33
N ILE A 194 4.09 -20.51 5.55
CA ILE A 194 2.91 -19.65 5.80
C ILE A 194 3.36 -18.19 5.76
N THR A 195 2.62 -17.38 5.00
CA THR A 195 2.91 -15.95 4.81
C THR A 195 1.78 -15.08 5.35
N GLY A 196 2.06 -13.79 5.57
CA GLY A 196 1.04 -12.80 5.92
C GLY A 196 -0.13 -12.78 4.93
N MET A 197 0.12 -13.01 3.63
CA MET A 197 -0.96 -13.12 2.63
C MET A 197 -1.91 -14.30 2.92
N HIS A 198 -1.40 -15.45 3.35
CA HIS A 198 -2.24 -16.59 3.74
C HIS A 198 -3.11 -16.26 4.95
N ILE A 199 -2.55 -15.57 5.95
CA ILE A 199 -3.28 -15.12 7.14
C ILE A 199 -4.40 -14.16 6.75
N VAL A 200 -4.09 -13.13 5.95
CA VAL A 200 -5.09 -12.13 5.53
C VAL A 200 -6.20 -12.77 4.71
N ARG A 201 -5.89 -13.64 3.74
CA ARG A 201 -6.92 -14.36 2.95
C ARG A 201 -7.87 -15.15 3.84
N LYS A 202 -7.32 -15.89 4.81
CA LYS A 202 -8.11 -16.65 5.78
C LYS A 202 -9.04 -15.73 6.58
N ILE A 203 -8.50 -14.64 7.13
CA ILE A 203 -9.28 -13.66 7.89
C ILE A 203 -10.42 -13.09 7.05
N LEU A 204 -10.15 -12.66 5.80
CA LEU A 204 -11.18 -12.11 4.91
C LEU A 204 -12.29 -13.12 4.55
N SER A 205 -12.00 -14.43 4.62
CA SER A 205 -13.01 -15.47 4.41
C SER A 205 -13.83 -15.81 5.67
N GLU A 206 -13.32 -15.49 6.86
CA GLU A 206 -13.94 -15.83 8.15
C GLU A 206 -14.67 -14.66 8.81
N VAL A 207 -14.21 -13.42 8.58
CA VAL A 207 -14.84 -12.23 9.17
C VAL A 207 -16.19 -11.99 8.48
N PRO A 208 -17.30 -11.95 9.24
CA PRO A 208 -18.62 -11.68 8.68
C PRO A 208 -18.65 -10.33 7.96
N VAL A 209 -19.23 -10.33 6.76
CA VAL A 209 -19.43 -9.11 5.98
C VAL A 209 -20.60 -8.34 6.59
N PRO A 210 -20.44 -7.05 6.95
CA PRO A 210 -21.53 -6.28 7.49
C PRO A 210 -22.62 -6.04 6.43
N VAL A 211 -23.88 -6.06 6.87
CA VAL A 211 -25.00 -5.58 6.06
C VAL A 211 -25.06 -4.07 6.21
N ILE A 212 -24.69 -3.35 5.15
CA ILE A 212 -24.84 -1.91 5.09
C ILE A 212 -26.24 -1.56 4.56
N GLN A 213 -26.91 -0.61 5.19
CA GLN A 213 -28.08 0.01 4.58
C GLN A 213 -27.58 1.11 3.65
N PRO A 214 -28.03 1.15 2.38
CA PRO A 214 -27.69 2.26 1.50
C PRO A 214 -28.21 3.57 2.12
N ALA A 215 -27.35 4.58 2.14
CA ALA A 215 -27.69 5.94 2.58
C ALA A 215 -28.65 6.62 1.61
#